data_AF-P24541-F1
#
_entry.id   AF-P24541-F1
#
_cell.length_a   1.000
_cell.length_b   1.000
_cell.length_c   1.000
_cell.angle_alpha   90.00
_cell.angle_beta   90.00
_cell.angle_gamma   90.00
#
_symmetry.space_group_name_H-M   'P 1'
#
loop_
_entity.id
_entity.type
_entity.pdbx_description
1 polymer ?
#
loop_
_entity_poly.entity_id
_entity_poly.type
_entity_poly.pdbx_seq_one_letter_code
_entity_poly.pdbx_strand_id
1 'polypeptide(L)' 'FCYLPDDPGVCKAHIPRFYYNPASNKCKNFIYGGCGGNANNFETRAECRHTCVASGKGGPRP' A
#
# COMPACT_ATOMS: atom_id res chain seq x y z
N PHE A 1 4.14 -6.89 5.13
CA PHE A 1 2.89 -6.49 4.47
C PHE A 1 3.10 -5.56 3.27
N CYS A 2 4.17 -4.75 3.19
CA CYS A 2 4.40 -3.87 2.03
C CYS A 2 4.38 -4.58 0.66
N TYR A 3 4.72 -5.87 0.59
CA TYR A 3 4.69 -6.66 -0.64
C TYR A 3 3.35 -7.33 -0.95
N LEU A 4 2.32 -7.12 -0.12
CA LEU A 4 0.97 -7.59 -0.42
C LEU A 4 0.39 -6.77 -1.58
N PRO A 5 -0.51 -7.34 -2.39
CA PRO A 5 -1.19 -6.59 -3.45
C PRO A 5 -2.06 -5.48 -2.87
N ASP A 6 -2.41 -4.48 -3.69
CA ASP A 6 -3.53 -3.61 -3.36
C ASP A 6 -4.82 -4.43 -3.31
N ASP A 7 -5.60 -4.23 -2.25
CA ASP A 7 -6.82 -4.99 -1.99
C ASP A 7 -7.95 -4.03 -1.59
N PRO A 8 -8.94 -3.81 -2.48
CA PRO A 8 -10.11 -2.99 -2.18
C PRO A 8 -10.95 -3.54 -1.02
N GLY A 9 -10.84 -4.83 -0.70
CA GLY A 9 -11.72 -5.50 0.25
C GLY A 9 -13.13 -5.76 -0.31
N VAL A 10 -14.05 -6.17 0.56
CA VAL A 10 -15.39 -6.66 0.16
C VAL A 10 -16.47 -5.57 0.16
N CYS A 11 -16.20 -4.44 0.81
CA CYS A 11 -17.12 -3.30 0.82
C CYS A 11 -17.01 -2.47 -0.46
N LYS A 12 -18.00 -1.58 -0.70
CA LYS A 12 -18.15 -0.80 -1.94
C LYS A 12 -18.07 0.72 -1.71
N ALA A 13 -17.43 1.17 -0.64
CA ALA A 13 -17.10 2.58 -0.51
C ALA A 13 -16.03 2.98 -1.54
N HIS A 14 -15.91 4.28 -1.81
CA HIS A 14 -14.91 4.80 -2.73
C HIS A 14 -13.92 5.69 -1.96
N ILE A 15 -12.96 5.06 -1.29
CA ILE A 15 -12.01 5.75 -0.40
C ILE A 15 -10.62 5.75 -1.05
N PRO A 16 -10.11 6.90 -1.51
CA PRO A 16 -8.75 6.99 -2.03
C PRO A 16 -7.72 6.64 -0.95
N ARG A 17 -6.86 5.67 -1.24
CA ARG A 17 -5.77 5.22 -0.36
C ARG A 17 -4.48 5.03 -1.16
N PHE A 18 -3.38 4.78 -0.45
CA PHE A 18 -2.08 4.50 -1.03
C PHE A 18 -1.62 3.10 -0.65
N TYR A 19 -0.94 2.41 -1.59
CA TYR A 19 -0.28 1.14 -1.34
C TYR A 19 1.14 1.20 -1.91
N TYR A 20 2.05 0.39 -1.36
CA TYR A 20 3.39 0.24 -1.91
C TYR A 20 3.37 -0.78 -3.04
N ASN A 21 3.83 -0.36 -4.23
CA ASN A 21 4.00 -1.21 -5.39
C ASN A 21 5.49 -1.57 -5.54
N PRO A 22 5.89 -2.82 -5.21
CA PRO A 22 7.29 -3.23 -5.22
C PRO A 22 7.90 -3.26 -6.62
N ALA A 23 7.12 -3.56 -7.67
CA ALA A 23 7.60 -3.59 -9.05
C ALA A 23 8.08 -2.21 -9.54
N SER A 24 7.50 -1.15 -9.01
CA SER A 24 7.90 0.23 -9.32
C SER A 24 8.69 0.92 -8.21
N ASN A 25 8.89 0.24 -7.07
CA ASN A 25 9.43 0.80 -5.83
C ASN A 25 8.79 2.14 -5.43
N LYS A 26 7.47 2.26 -5.57
CA LYS A 26 6.72 3.51 -5.36
C LYS A 26 5.40 3.27 -4.65
N CYS A 27 4.97 4.25 -3.89
CA CYS A 27 3.62 4.31 -3.35
C CYS A 27 2.64 4.84 -4.41
N LYS A 28 1.68 4.02 -4.80
CA LYS A 28 0.64 4.35 -5.80
C LYS A 28 -0.72 4.50 -5.12
N ASN A 29 -1.64 5.18 -5.79
CA ASN A 29 -3.02 5.32 -5.34
C ASN A 29 -3.83 4.08 -5.73
N PHE A 30 -4.85 3.77 -4.93
CA PHE A 30 -5.89 2.79 -5.25
C PHE A 30 -7.19 3.19 -4.52
N ILE A 31 -8.29 2.51 -4.83
CA ILE A 31 -9.57 2.73 -4.17
C ILE A 31 -9.81 1.61 -3.16
N TYR A 32 -9.90 1.96 -1.89
CA TYR A 32 -10.28 1.06 -0.82
C TYR A 32 -11.79 1.07 -0.62
N GLY A 33 -12.37 -0.12 -0.54
CA GLY A 33 -13.80 -0.38 -0.37
C GLY A 33 -14.34 -0.04 1.01
N GLY A 34 -13.48 0.26 1.99
CA GLY A 34 -13.86 0.69 3.34
C GLY A 34 -13.94 -0.43 4.39
N CYS A 35 -13.90 -1.70 3.98
CA CYS A 35 -13.77 -2.82 4.91
C CYS A 35 -13.03 -4.01 4.28
N GLY A 36 -12.39 -4.82 5.13
CA GLY A 36 -11.54 -5.92 4.68
C GLY A 36 -10.21 -5.42 4.13
N GLY A 37 -9.74 -6.02 3.04
CA GLY A 37 -8.46 -5.68 2.45
C GLY A 37 -7.27 -6.21 3.26
N ASN A 38 -6.12 -5.58 3.10
CA ASN A 38 -4.90 -5.94 3.82
C ASN A 38 -4.12 -4.71 4.30
N ALA A 39 -3.00 -4.96 4.99
CA ALA A 39 -2.19 -3.93 5.63
C ALA A 39 -1.33 -3.06 4.68
N ASN A 40 -1.30 -3.34 3.37
CA ASN A 40 -0.69 -2.46 2.38
C ASN A 40 -1.67 -1.35 1.95
N ASN A 41 -2.13 -0.56 2.93
CA ASN A 41 -3.18 0.43 2.76
C ASN A 41 -2.92 1.61 3.72
N PHE A 42 -2.61 2.77 3.14
CA PHE A 42 -2.19 3.98 3.86
C PHE A 42 -3.04 5.18 3.47
N GLU A 43 -3.25 6.12 4.39
CA GLU A 43 -4.06 7.31 4.13
C GLU A 43 -3.30 8.37 3.35
N THR A 44 -1.98 8.42 3.55
CA THR A 44 -1.11 9.39 2.88
C THR A 44 0.05 8.72 2.15
N ARG A 45 0.50 9.36 1.06
CA ARG A 45 1.70 8.92 0.34
C ARG A 45 2.94 8.97 1.23
N ALA A 46 3.02 9.93 2.15
CA ALA A 46 4.15 10.07 3.07
C ALA A 46 4.24 8.87 4.02
N GLU A 47 3.13 8.48 4.65
CA GLU A 47 3.03 7.31 5.51
C GLU A 47 3.47 6.02 4.79
N CYS A 48 2.93 5.78 3.58
CA CYS A 48 3.35 4.65 2.76
C CYS A 48 4.86 4.66 2.47
N ARG A 49 5.43 5.83 2.13
CA ARG A 49 6.86 5.97 1.85
C ARG A 49 7.70 5.73 3.10
N HIS A 50 7.35 6.30 4.24
CA HIS A 50 8.08 6.10 5.48
C HIS A 50 8.05 4.62 5.91
N THR A 51 6.90 3.96 5.78
CA THR A 51 6.75 2.55 6.18
C THR A 51 7.47 1.60 5.22
N CYS A 52 7.25 1.73 3.92
CA CYS A 52 7.67 0.74 2.93
C CYS A 52 8.89 1.12 2.07
N VAL A 53 9.21 2.42 1.92
CA VAL A 53 10.30 2.90 1.07
C VAL A 53 11.53 3.29 1.88
N ALA A 54 11.36 4.04 2.98
CA ALA A 54 12.48 4.51 3.81
C ALA A 54 13.14 3.36 4.60
N SER A 55 12.41 2.29 4.85
CA SER A 55 12.90 1.05 5.44
C SER A 55 13.78 0.27 4.45
N GLY A 56 14.89 0.83 3.99
CA GLY A 56 15.89 0.17 3.11
C GLY A 56 16.44 -1.18 3.62
N LYS A 57 15.91 -1.71 4.72
CA LYS A 57 16.01 -3.10 5.17
C LYS A 57 15.02 -4.07 4.51
N GLY A 58 14.10 -3.61 3.66
CA GLY A 58 13.00 -4.42 3.14
C GLY A 58 13.11 -4.84 1.68
N GLY A 59 13.96 -4.23 0.86
CA GLY A 59 14.18 -4.66 -0.52
C GLY A 59 14.78 -6.07 -0.57
N PRO A 60 14.37 -6.96 -1.49
CA PRO A 60 15.11 -8.19 -1.72
C PRO A 60 16.54 -7.77 -2.11
N ARG A 61 17.50 -8.09 -1.24
CA ARG A 61 18.87 -8.27 -1.68
C ARG A 61 18.82 -9.36 -2.77
N PRO A 62 19.50 -9.18 -3.91
CA PRO A 62 19.56 -10.18 -4.97
C PRO A 62 19.85 -11.59 -4.49
#